data_AF-A0A9P9CIC3-F1
#
_entry.id   AF-A0A9P9CIC3-F1
#
_cell.length_a   1.000
_cell.length_b   1.000
_cell.length_c   1.000
_cell.angle_alpha   90.00
_cell.angle_beta   90.00
_cell.angle_gamma   90.00
#
_symmetry.space_group_name_H-M   'P 1'
#
loop_
_entity.id
_entity.type
_entity.pdbx_description
1 polymer ?
#
loop_
_entity_poly.entity_id
_entity_poly.type
_entity_poly.pdbx_seq_one_letter_code
_entity_poly.pdbx_strand_id
1 'polypeptide(L)'
;MQSNATQISSTFHPRARFNGYNRPPDAVVVSMDNVLFFVHLSAVAAASTNAFAGQIHTTTLTPGSRPTVLVAAEATAALEVVLHTMYGLPIQHLAPTFATLQAATTALLHRYAVAAPPLLAPSSSSNPHPCPLFAALLSHAAHGGIPCARDVYTLAARNRLEPLAVAVSEHLISFDTSTISDDFADALGGVYLRRLVVMLMDRTAAFKQIVIAFPGPLHPEQPACRPSEQQNEVLTPWAFASAKLITEARADMSTIEIETSLNPLAYRCTCTECRQSIQAQIRHIVQQWAAVKVCAIGQEDNLRC
;
A
#
# COMPACT_ATOMS: atom_id res chain seq x y z
N MET A 1 -21.00 12.58 -44.03
CA MET A 1 -19.98 13.31 -43.27
C MET A 1 -20.58 13.64 -41.92
N GLN A 2 -20.39 12.78 -40.91
CA GLN A 2 -20.84 13.07 -39.55
C GLN A 2 -19.91 14.13 -38.98
N SER A 3 -20.48 15.27 -38.60
CA SER A 3 -19.84 16.28 -37.78
C SER A 3 -19.49 15.63 -36.44
N ASN A 4 -18.22 15.21 -36.25
CA ASN A 4 -17.75 14.79 -34.94
C ASN A 4 -17.83 15.99 -34.01
N ALA A 5 -18.85 16.02 -33.16
CA ALA A 5 -18.96 16.99 -32.08
C ALA A 5 -17.70 16.86 -31.23
N THR A 6 -16.86 17.89 -31.25
CA THR A 6 -15.63 17.91 -30.47
C THR A 6 -16.01 17.98 -28.99
N GLN A 7 -15.75 16.90 -28.26
CA GLN A 7 -16.08 16.81 -26.84
C GLN A 7 -15.00 17.52 -26.02
N ILE A 8 -15.42 18.24 -24.97
CA ILE A 8 -14.53 19.00 -24.08
C ILE A 8 -14.66 18.42 -22.67
N SER A 9 -13.53 18.26 -21.97
CA SER A 9 -13.55 17.85 -20.55
C SER A 9 -14.37 18.84 -19.72
N SER A 10 -15.21 18.31 -18.82
CA SER A 10 -15.99 19.11 -17.88
C SER A 10 -15.11 19.88 -16.90
N THR A 11 -13.97 19.31 -16.51
CA THR A 11 -13.01 19.94 -15.60
C THR A 11 -12.03 20.85 -16.34
N PHE A 12 -11.46 20.38 -17.46
CA PHE A 12 -10.47 21.13 -18.24
C PHE A 12 -11.12 21.83 -19.44
N HIS A 13 -11.96 22.83 -19.17
CA HIS A 13 -12.70 23.61 -20.17
C HIS A 13 -12.07 25.01 -20.40
N PRO A 14 -12.43 25.76 -21.46
CA PRO A 14 -11.78 27.04 -21.82
C PRO A 14 -11.83 28.14 -20.73
N ARG A 15 -12.75 27.99 -19.77
CA ARG A 15 -12.95 28.93 -18.66
C ARG A 15 -12.50 28.36 -17.32
N ALA A 16 -11.87 27.19 -17.31
CA ALA A 16 -11.37 26.56 -16.11
C ALA A 16 -10.37 27.49 -15.41
N ARG A 17 -10.46 27.52 -14.08
CA ARG A 17 -9.57 28.27 -13.20
C ARG A 17 -9.22 27.33 -12.06
N PHE A 18 -7.93 27.15 -11.81
CA PHE A 18 -7.43 26.25 -10.78
C PHE A 18 -6.61 27.03 -9.76
N ASN A 19 -6.47 26.49 -8.56
CA ASN A 19 -5.68 27.14 -7.51
C ASN A 19 -4.25 27.39 -8.00
N GLY A 20 -3.80 28.64 -7.94
CA GLY A 20 -2.50 29.08 -8.47
C GLY A 20 -2.50 29.49 -9.95
N TYR A 21 -3.56 29.19 -10.72
CA TYR A 21 -3.71 29.50 -12.14
C TYR A 21 -5.02 30.25 -12.42
N ASN A 22 -5.02 31.57 -12.15
CA ASN A 22 -6.17 32.46 -12.32
C ASN A 22 -6.37 32.99 -13.75
N ARG A 23 -5.48 32.64 -14.68
CA ARG A 23 -5.54 33.05 -16.09
C ARG A 23 -6.38 32.04 -16.89
N PRO A 24 -6.83 32.38 -18.11
CA PRO A 24 -7.37 31.38 -19.02
C PRO A 24 -6.29 30.38 -19.44
N PRO A 25 -6.67 29.11 -19.67
CA PRO A 25 -5.82 28.14 -20.34
C PRO A 25 -5.22 28.70 -21.63
N ASP A 26 -3.93 28.45 -21.85
CA ASP A 26 -3.14 28.92 -22.99
C ASP A 26 -2.71 27.78 -23.94
N ALA A 27 -3.07 26.54 -23.60
CA ALA A 27 -2.89 25.35 -24.42
C ALA A 27 -4.09 24.40 -24.38
N VAL A 28 -4.14 23.51 -25.37
CA VAL A 28 -5.13 22.44 -25.49
C VAL A 28 -4.40 21.12 -25.66
N VAL A 29 -4.66 20.16 -24.77
CA VAL A 29 -4.24 18.77 -24.95
C VAL A 29 -5.38 17.99 -25.58
N VAL A 30 -5.10 17.24 -26.63
CA VAL A 30 -6.06 16.37 -27.31
C VAL A 30 -5.78 14.93 -26.90
N SER A 31 -6.79 14.24 -26.36
CA SER A 31 -6.69 12.81 -26.03
C SER A 31 -6.75 11.91 -27.27
N MET A 32 -6.42 10.63 -27.10
CA MET A 32 -6.48 9.62 -28.17
C MET A 32 -7.89 9.49 -28.79
N ASP A 33 -8.92 9.70 -27.99
CA ASP A 33 -10.34 9.65 -28.34
C ASP A 33 -10.93 11.04 -28.70
N ASN A 34 -10.06 12.01 -29.05
CA ASN A 34 -10.41 13.34 -29.56
C ASN A 34 -11.19 14.23 -28.58
N VAL A 35 -10.98 14.05 -27.27
CA VAL A 35 -11.50 14.96 -26.25
C VAL A 35 -10.48 16.07 -25.99
N LEU A 36 -10.96 17.31 -25.91
CA LEU A 36 -10.13 18.49 -25.66
C LEU A 36 -10.03 18.80 -24.17
N PHE A 37 -8.79 19.04 -23.72
CA PHE A 37 -8.45 19.45 -22.37
C PHE A 37 -7.73 20.79 -22.42
N PHE A 38 -8.38 21.84 -21.92
CA PHE A 38 -7.81 23.18 -21.85
C PHE A 38 -6.92 23.29 -20.61
N VAL A 39 -5.63 23.54 -20.83
CA VAL A 39 -4.58 23.55 -19.79
C VAL A 39 -3.73 24.82 -19.84
N HIS A 40 -3.01 25.06 -18.75
CA HIS A 40 -1.95 26.06 -18.60
C HIS A 40 -0.59 25.40 -18.87
N LEU A 41 0.15 25.90 -19.86
CA LEU A 41 1.50 25.43 -20.18
C LEU A 41 2.43 25.51 -18.98
N SER A 42 2.31 26.58 -18.18
CA SER A 42 3.10 26.76 -16.95
C SER A 42 2.88 25.63 -15.94
N ALA A 43 1.64 25.15 -15.77
CA ALA A 43 1.34 24.05 -14.85
C ALA A 43 1.92 22.73 -15.35
N VAL A 44 1.70 22.42 -16.63
CA VAL A 44 2.18 21.19 -17.25
C VAL A 44 3.71 21.15 -17.31
N ALA A 45 4.34 22.28 -17.64
CA ALA A 45 5.80 22.42 -17.69
C ALA A 45 6.43 22.37 -16.30
N ALA A 46 5.76 22.87 -15.25
CA ALA A 46 6.25 22.75 -13.88
C ALA A 46 6.23 21.30 -13.37
N ALA A 47 5.27 20.49 -13.83
CA ALA A 47 5.15 19.09 -13.42
C ALA A 47 6.04 18.13 -14.21
N SER A 48 6.28 18.40 -15.50
CA SER A 48 7.00 17.51 -16.42
C SER A 48 8.46 17.94 -16.61
N THR A 49 9.40 17.00 -16.42
CA THR A 49 10.84 17.28 -16.63
C THR A 49 11.30 17.14 -18.07
N ASN A 50 10.47 16.55 -18.95
CA ASN A 50 10.78 16.33 -20.36
C ASN A 50 9.91 17.17 -21.30
N ALA A 51 9.44 18.33 -20.84
CA ALA A 51 8.64 19.26 -21.63
C ALA A 51 7.37 18.60 -22.23
N PHE A 52 6.68 17.78 -21.42
CA PHE A 52 5.49 17.02 -21.80
C PHE A 52 5.72 16.16 -23.05
N ALA A 53 6.67 15.22 -22.93
CA ALA A 53 7.15 14.38 -24.04
C ALA A 53 7.73 15.19 -25.22
N GLY A 54 8.44 16.28 -24.92
CA GLY A 54 9.13 17.13 -25.89
C GLY A 54 8.22 18.05 -26.70
N GLN A 55 6.95 18.17 -26.34
CA GLN A 55 5.97 18.97 -27.10
C GLN A 55 5.95 20.45 -26.70
N ILE A 56 6.49 20.80 -25.53
CA ILE A 56 6.57 22.18 -25.07
C ILE A 56 7.93 22.77 -25.50
N HIS A 57 7.90 23.75 -26.42
CA HIS A 57 9.10 24.44 -26.90
C HIS A 57 9.18 25.88 -26.37
N THR A 58 10.38 26.47 -26.26
CA THR A 58 10.55 27.84 -25.75
C THR A 58 9.75 28.88 -26.53
N THR A 59 9.53 28.66 -27.83
CA THR A 59 8.71 29.51 -28.71
C THR A 59 7.20 29.44 -28.39
N THR A 60 6.74 28.40 -27.70
CA THR A 60 5.33 28.25 -27.28
C THR A 60 4.96 29.11 -26.07
N LEU A 61 5.96 29.67 -25.37
CA LEU A 61 5.77 30.46 -24.15
C LEU A 61 5.70 31.98 -24.42
N THR A 62 5.78 32.43 -25.68
CA THR A 62 5.71 33.86 -26.03
C THR A 62 4.26 34.38 -26.01
N PRO A 63 3.96 35.47 -25.27
CA PRO A 63 2.62 36.07 -25.25
C PRO A 63 2.16 36.50 -26.66
N GLY A 64 0.99 36.04 -27.09
CA GLY A 64 0.41 36.37 -28.41
C GLY A 64 0.56 35.30 -29.50
N SER A 65 1.21 34.16 -29.19
CA SER A 65 1.22 32.99 -30.08
C SER A 65 -0.17 32.32 -30.17
N ARG A 66 -0.44 31.63 -31.28
CA ARG A 66 -1.62 30.76 -31.44
C ARG A 66 -1.68 29.74 -30.28
N PRO A 67 -2.88 29.30 -29.86
CA PRO A 67 -3.02 28.33 -28.77
C PRO A 67 -2.20 27.08 -29.10
N THR A 68 -1.35 26.67 -28.16
CA THR A 68 -0.49 25.50 -28.35
C THR A 68 -1.35 24.24 -28.27
N VAL A 69 -1.30 23.41 -29.30
CA VAL A 69 -2.02 22.13 -29.34
C VAL A 69 -1.02 21.03 -29.04
N LEU A 70 -1.28 20.28 -27.97
CA LEU A 70 -0.51 19.14 -27.51
C LEU A 70 -1.32 17.86 -27.79
N VAL A 71 -0.65 16.76 -28.12
CA VAL A 71 -1.28 15.48 -28.42
C VAL A 71 -0.87 14.44 -27.38
N ALA A 72 -1.85 13.92 -26.66
CA ALA A 72 -1.69 12.83 -25.71
C ALA A 72 -1.95 11.49 -26.40
N ALA A 73 -1.25 10.43 -25.98
CA ALA A 73 -1.54 9.07 -26.46
C ALA A 73 -2.55 8.34 -25.56
N GLU A 74 -2.89 8.95 -24.43
CA GLU A 74 -3.78 8.40 -23.43
C GLU A 74 -5.25 8.63 -23.83
N ALA A 75 -6.10 7.65 -23.52
CA ALA A 75 -7.55 7.83 -23.57
C ALA A 75 -7.99 8.86 -22.52
N THR A 76 -9.15 9.48 -22.74
CA THR A 76 -9.74 10.52 -21.87
C THR A 76 -9.61 10.21 -20.38
N ALA A 77 -10.04 9.03 -19.93
CA ALA A 77 -10.04 8.69 -18.51
C ALA A 77 -8.64 8.70 -17.88
N ALA A 78 -7.63 8.17 -18.58
CA ALA A 78 -6.25 8.15 -18.08
C ALA A 78 -5.64 9.56 -18.15
N LEU A 79 -5.87 10.29 -19.23
CA LEU A 79 -5.39 11.67 -19.38
C LEU A 79 -5.99 12.60 -18.32
N GLU A 80 -7.25 12.40 -17.96
CA GLU A 80 -7.91 13.18 -16.92
C GLU A 80 -7.23 12.96 -15.57
N VAL A 81 -6.90 11.71 -15.21
CA VAL A 81 -6.11 11.41 -13.99
C VAL A 81 -4.70 12.02 -14.07
N VAL A 82 -4.02 11.93 -15.22
CA VAL A 82 -2.69 12.54 -15.44
C VAL A 82 -2.74 14.04 -15.16
N LEU A 83 -3.69 14.76 -15.76
CA LEU A 83 -3.82 16.20 -15.61
C LEU A 83 -4.25 16.58 -14.20
N HIS A 84 -5.21 15.88 -13.59
CA HIS A 84 -5.55 16.13 -12.18
C HIS A 84 -4.32 15.97 -11.27
N THR A 85 -3.49 14.96 -11.53
CA THR A 85 -2.26 14.73 -10.77
C THR A 85 -1.25 15.86 -10.97
N MET A 86 -1.03 16.32 -12.21
CA MET A 86 -0.13 17.45 -12.50
C MET A 86 -0.59 18.77 -11.86
N TYR A 87 -1.90 18.97 -11.72
CA TYR A 87 -2.48 20.15 -11.08
C TYR A 87 -2.68 20.01 -9.56
N GLY A 88 -2.42 18.83 -8.99
CA GLY A 88 -2.72 18.55 -7.58
C GLY A 88 -4.22 18.56 -7.25
N LEU A 89 -5.08 18.23 -8.21
CA LEU A 89 -6.53 18.18 -8.05
C LEU A 89 -7.00 16.80 -7.57
N PRO A 90 -8.07 16.72 -6.76
CA PRO A 90 -8.58 15.45 -6.27
C PRO A 90 -9.17 14.61 -7.41
N ILE A 91 -8.89 13.30 -7.41
CA ILE A 91 -9.38 12.36 -8.44
C ILE A 91 -10.52 11.44 -7.97
N GLN A 92 -10.97 11.60 -6.72
CA GLN A 92 -12.00 10.72 -6.11
C GLN A 92 -13.32 10.75 -6.87
N HIS A 93 -13.73 11.92 -7.35
CA HIS A 93 -14.98 12.12 -8.10
C HIS A 93 -14.97 11.44 -9.48
N LEU A 94 -13.79 11.12 -10.01
CA LEU A 94 -13.65 10.42 -11.29
C LEU A 94 -13.91 8.92 -11.16
N ALA A 95 -13.89 8.37 -9.93
CA ALA A 95 -13.98 6.94 -9.64
C ALA A 95 -13.16 6.06 -10.62
N PRO A 96 -11.84 6.33 -10.77
CA PRO A 96 -11.03 5.68 -11.79
C PRO A 96 -10.90 4.18 -11.52
N THR A 97 -10.97 3.38 -12.58
CA THR A 97 -10.67 1.94 -12.51
C THR A 97 -9.16 1.73 -12.30
N PHE A 98 -8.76 0.55 -11.82
CA PHE A 98 -7.35 0.22 -11.66
C PHE A 98 -6.57 0.31 -12.98
N ALA A 99 -7.16 -0.15 -14.08
CA ALA A 99 -6.55 -0.04 -15.41
C ALA A 99 -6.25 1.43 -15.77
N THR A 100 -7.17 2.35 -15.45
CA THR A 100 -6.97 3.79 -15.65
C THR A 100 -5.85 4.32 -14.75
N LEU A 101 -5.81 3.93 -13.48
CA LEU A 101 -4.75 4.33 -12.54
C LEU A 101 -3.37 3.82 -12.98
N GLN A 102 -3.27 2.57 -13.44
CA GLN A 102 -2.05 1.97 -13.96
C GLN A 102 -1.58 2.69 -15.23
N ALA A 103 -2.49 2.96 -16.18
CA ALA A 103 -2.17 3.69 -17.41
C ALA A 103 -1.68 5.11 -17.10
N ALA A 104 -2.38 5.83 -16.21
CA ALA A 104 -2.00 7.18 -15.79
C ALA A 104 -0.64 7.20 -15.08
N THR A 105 -0.39 6.25 -14.17
CA THR A 105 0.90 6.12 -13.47
C THR A 105 2.05 5.90 -14.45
N THR A 106 1.85 4.99 -15.41
CA THR A 106 2.84 4.67 -16.44
C THR A 106 3.11 5.89 -17.34
N ALA A 107 2.06 6.61 -17.75
CA ALA A 107 2.17 7.81 -18.57
C ALA A 107 2.92 8.93 -17.83
N LEU A 108 2.56 9.20 -16.57
CA LEU A 108 3.23 10.21 -15.74
C LEU A 108 4.73 9.95 -15.63
N LEU A 109 5.13 8.72 -15.32
CA LEU A 109 6.53 8.37 -15.07
C LEU A 109 7.34 8.26 -16.35
N HIS A 110 6.86 7.51 -17.35
CA HIS A 110 7.68 7.14 -18.51
C HIS A 110 7.50 8.08 -19.70
N ARG A 111 6.29 8.61 -19.91
CA ARG A 111 6.01 9.48 -21.06
C ARG A 111 6.22 10.94 -20.73
N TYR A 112 5.67 11.39 -19.61
CA TYR A 112 5.70 12.80 -19.21
C TYR A 112 6.83 13.13 -18.23
N ALA A 113 7.63 12.14 -17.84
CA ALA A 113 8.78 12.29 -16.94
C ALA A 113 8.45 13.17 -15.71
N VAL A 114 7.27 12.97 -15.13
CA VAL A 114 6.90 13.57 -13.87
C VAL A 114 7.72 12.88 -12.80
N ALA A 115 8.45 13.67 -12.02
CA ALA A 115 9.35 13.12 -11.01
C ALA A 115 8.56 12.21 -10.06
N ALA A 116 9.15 11.07 -9.67
CA ALA A 116 8.50 10.16 -8.73
C ALA A 116 8.23 10.79 -7.34
N PRO A 117 9.10 11.64 -6.75
CA PRO A 117 8.86 12.22 -5.43
C PRO A 117 7.48 12.91 -5.23
N PRO A 118 6.99 13.78 -6.13
CA PRO A 118 5.63 14.34 -6.02
C PRO A 118 4.50 13.31 -6.21
N LEU A 119 4.78 12.16 -6.83
CA LEU A 119 3.82 11.05 -7.00
C LEU A 119 3.83 10.07 -5.82
N LEU A 120 4.83 10.18 -4.94
CA LEU A 120 5.13 9.21 -3.89
C LEU A 120 5.00 9.76 -2.46
N ALA A 121 4.73 11.06 -2.30
CA ALA A 121 4.67 11.68 -0.99
C ALA A 121 3.33 11.38 -0.29
N PRO A 122 3.31 10.61 0.82
CA PRO A 122 2.25 10.76 1.81
C PRO A 122 2.26 12.20 2.33
N SER A 123 1.11 12.69 2.82
CA SER A 123 0.98 14.05 3.36
C SER A 123 2.12 14.34 4.33
N SER A 124 2.97 15.31 4.01
CA SER A 124 4.13 15.69 4.80
C SER A 124 3.94 17.10 5.35
N SER A 125 4.68 17.47 6.40
CA SER A 125 4.61 18.83 6.96
C SER A 125 4.98 19.93 5.94
N SER A 126 5.76 19.57 4.89
CA SER A 126 6.13 20.45 3.78
C SER A 126 5.14 20.45 2.61
N ASN A 127 4.24 19.48 2.53
CA ASN A 127 3.22 19.41 1.48
C ASN A 127 1.92 18.83 2.06
N PRO A 128 0.96 19.70 2.45
CA PRO A 128 -0.21 19.30 3.25
C PRO A 128 -1.20 18.44 2.47
N HIS A 129 -1.10 18.39 1.14
CA HIS A 129 -1.98 17.57 0.31
C HIS A 129 -1.24 16.32 -0.19
N PRO A 130 -1.69 15.10 0.21
CA PRO A 130 -1.14 13.86 -0.33
C PRO A 130 -1.40 13.79 -1.83
N CYS A 131 -0.48 13.18 -2.57
CA CYS A 131 -0.66 12.98 -4.01
C CYS A 131 -2.01 12.28 -4.29
N PRO A 132 -2.93 12.88 -5.08
CA PRO A 132 -4.24 12.29 -5.34
C PRO A 132 -4.18 10.88 -5.92
N LEU A 133 -3.19 10.63 -6.79
CA LEU A 133 -2.92 9.32 -7.39
C LEU A 133 -2.51 8.28 -6.36
N PHE A 134 -1.59 8.66 -5.46
CA PHE A 134 -1.13 7.78 -4.37
C PHE A 134 -2.29 7.35 -3.47
N ALA A 135 -3.12 8.32 -3.06
CA ALA A 135 -4.29 8.05 -2.22
C ALA A 135 -5.32 7.14 -2.92
N ALA A 136 -5.54 7.31 -4.22
CA ALA A 136 -6.45 6.45 -4.99
C ALA A 136 -5.92 5.02 -5.13
N LEU A 137 -4.61 4.84 -5.37
CA LEU A 137 -3.98 3.53 -5.43
C LEU A 137 -4.06 2.79 -4.10
N LEU A 138 -3.79 3.49 -2.99
CA LEU A 138 -3.89 2.90 -1.65
C LEU A 138 -5.34 2.54 -1.31
N SER A 139 -6.29 3.41 -1.64
CA SER A 139 -7.72 3.10 -1.49
C SER A 139 -8.12 1.86 -2.30
N HIS A 140 -7.63 1.73 -3.54
CA HIS A 140 -7.89 0.53 -4.35
C HIS A 140 -7.36 -0.75 -3.69
N ALA A 141 -6.14 -0.71 -3.16
CA ALA A 141 -5.54 -1.83 -2.43
C ALA A 141 -6.37 -2.23 -1.19
N ALA A 142 -6.81 -1.25 -0.40
CA ALA A 142 -7.56 -1.49 0.83
C ALA A 142 -8.96 -2.09 0.60
N HIS A 143 -9.70 -1.62 -0.42
CA HIS A 143 -11.09 -2.05 -0.64
C HIS A 143 -11.20 -3.37 -1.41
N GLY A 144 -10.22 -3.71 -2.24
CA GLY A 144 -10.27 -4.87 -3.12
C GLY A 144 -9.67 -6.16 -2.54
N GLY A 145 -9.15 -6.11 -1.31
CA GLY A 145 -8.48 -7.25 -0.66
C GLY A 145 -7.15 -7.64 -1.32
N ILE A 146 -6.73 -8.88 -1.11
CA ILE A 146 -5.41 -9.39 -1.55
C ILE A 146 -5.17 -9.22 -3.06
N PRO A 147 -6.12 -9.52 -3.98
CA PRO A 147 -5.88 -9.38 -5.42
C PRO A 147 -5.55 -7.94 -5.83
N CYS A 148 -6.30 -6.95 -5.32
CA CYS A 148 -6.06 -5.55 -5.62
C CYS A 148 -4.78 -5.02 -4.97
N ALA A 149 -4.49 -5.42 -3.72
CA ALA A 149 -3.23 -5.10 -3.07
C ALA A 149 -2.04 -5.66 -3.87
N ARG A 150 -2.16 -6.89 -4.39
CA ARG A 150 -1.15 -7.53 -5.24
C ARG A 150 -0.91 -6.73 -6.52
N ASP A 151 -1.98 -6.29 -7.18
CA ASP A 151 -1.87 -5.54 -8.43
C ASP A 151 -1.21 -4.17 -8.22
N VAL A 152 -1.54 -3.48 -7.12
CA VAL A 152 -0.90 -2.19 -6.76
C VAL A 152 0.56 -2.39 -6.35
N TYR A 153 0.88 -3.44 -5.60
CA TYR A 153 2.27 -3.78 -5.24
C TYR A 153 3.11 -4.10 -6.49
N THR A 154 2.51 -4.79 -7.47
CA THR A 154 3.14 -5.06 -8.77
C THR A 154 3.40 -3.78 -9.55
N LEU A 155 2.41 -2.87 -9.59
CA LEU A 155 2.56 -1.57 -10.21
C LEU A 155 3.70 -0.77 -9.56
N ALA A 156 3.79 -0.81 -8.23
CA ALA A 156 4.84 -0.16 -7.48
C ALA A 156 6.21 -0.75 -7.81
N ALA A 157 6.32 -2.08 -7.83
CA ALA A 157 7.55 -2.80 -8.12
C ALA A 157 8.10 -2.48 -9.53
N ARG A 158 7.25 -2.57 -10.55
CA ARG A 158 7.60 -2.28 -11.95
C ARG A 158 8.15 -0.88 -12.16
N ASN A 159 7.67 0.07 -11.36
CA ASN A 159 8.00 1.48 -11.46
C ASN A 159 8.97 1.96 -10.37
N ARG A 160 9.48 1.04 -9.52
CA ARG A 160 10.37 1.34 -8.37
C ARG A 160 9.80 2.42 -7.42
N LEU A 161 8.50 2.34 -7.18
CA LEU A 161 7.75 3.27 -6.34
C LEU A 161 7.77 2.80 -4.88
N GLU A 162 8.92 2.96 -4.23
CA GLU A 162 9.17 2.41 -2.90
C GLU A 162 8.13 2.81 -1.84
N PRO A 163 7.76 4.09 -1.67
CA PRO A 163 6.75 4.48 -0.68
C PRO A 163 5.37 3.84 -0.90
N LEU A 164 5.03 3.53 -2.16
CA LEU A 164 3.77 2.86 -2.48
C LEU A 164 3.87 1.36 -2.16
N ALA A 165 5.00 0.73 -2.49
CA ALA A 165 5.25 -0.67 -2.15
C ALA A 165 5.20 -0.90 -0.63
N VAL A 166 5.83 0.01 0.13
CA VAL A 166 5.74 0.07 1.59
C VAL A 166 4.29 0.15 2.06
N ALA A 167 3.54 1.16 1.60
CA ALA A 167 2.20 1.42 2.09
C ALA A 167 1.24 0.26 1.79
N VAL A 168 1.42 -0.43 0.66
CA VAL A 168 0.54 -1.53 0.24
C VAL A 168 0.93 -2.86 0.90
N SER A 169 2.17 -3.00 1.39
CA SER A 169 2.67 -4.25 1.97
C SER A 169 1.87 -4.73 3.19
N GLU A 170 1.24 -3.83 3.95
CA GLU A 170 0.38 -4.20 5.08
C GLU A 170 -0.87 -4.98 4.65
N HIS A 171 -1.36 -4.75 3.43
CA HIS A 171 -2.51 -5.46 2.87
C HIS A 171 -2.12 -6.83 2.30
N LEU A 172 -0.82 -7.16 2.28
CA LEU A 172 -0.28 -8.42 1.77
C LEU A 172 0.18 -9.37 2.88
N ILE A 173 -0.07 -9.06 4.15
CA ILE A 173 0.36 -9.90 5.28
C ILE A 173 -0.29 -11.30 5.23
N SER A 174 -1.53 -11.40 4.72
CA SER A 174 -2.25 -12.66 4.52
C SER A 174 -2.02 -13.29 3.15
N PHE A 175 -1.04 -12.80 2.39
CA PHE A 175 -0.74 -13.32 1.06
C PHE A 175 -0.14 -14.73 1.15
N ASP A 176 -0.72 -15.67 0.42
CA ASP A 176 -0.21 -17.03 0.32
C ASP A 176 0.93 -17.10 -0.72
N THR A 177 2.15 -17.29 -0.22
CA THR A 177 3.35 -17.45 -1.05
C THR A 177 3.32 -18.64 -2.01
N SER A 178 2.47 -19.65 -1.76
CA SER A 178 2.30 -20.78 -2.69
C SER A 178 1.60 -20.39 -3.99
N THR A 179 0.90 -19.25 -4.01
CA THR A 179 0.16 -18.72 -5.16
C THR A 179 1.02 -17.87 -6.09
N ILE A 180 2.32 -17.73 -5.81
CA ILE A 180 3.26 -16.99 -6.65
C ILE A 180 3.50 -17.78 -7.93
N SER A 181 2.97 -17.28 -9.05
CA SER A 181 3.30 -17.78 -10.39
C SER A 181 4.61 -17.17 -10.90
N ASP A 182 5.23 -17.83 -11.87
CA ASP A 182 6.43 -17.32 -12.55
C ASP A 182 6.16 -15.93 -13.17
N ASP A 183 5.01 -15.75 -13.83
CA ASP A 183 4.60 -14.45 -14.39
C ASP A 183 4.52 -13.34 -13.33
N PHE A 184 4.06 -13.68 -12.12
CA PHE A 184 3.97 -12.72 -11.02
C PHE A 184 5.34 -12.41 -10.43
N ALA A 185 6.19 -13.43 -10.28
CA ALA A 185 7.58 -13.26 -9.84
C ALA A 185 8.37 -12.36 -10.82
N ASP A 186 8.22 -12.59 -12.12
CA ASP A 186 8.83 -11.77 -13.18
C ASP A 186 8.30 -10.34 -13.16
N ALA A 187 6.99 -10.17 -12.94
CA ALA A 187 6.37 -8.85 -12.84
C ALA A 187 6.87 -8.02 -11.65
N LEU A 188 7.15 -8.65 -10.51
CA LEU A 188 7.73 -7.99 -9.33
C LEU A 188 9.22 -7.70 -9.49
N GLY A 189 9.94 -8.63 -10.13
CA GLY A 189 11.40 -8.66 -10.11
C GLY A 189 11.95 -9.11 -8.76
N GLY A 190 13.22 -9.54 -8.76
CA GLY A 190 13.84 -10.20 -7.60
C GLY A 190 13.88 -9.36 -6.32
N VAL A 191 14.00 -8.03 -6.42
CA VAL A 191 14.09 -7.14 -5.25
C VAL A 191 12.77 -7.11 -4.48
N TYR A 192 11.66 -6.81 -5.16
CA TYR A 192 10.34 -6.70 -4.52
C TYR A 192 9.77 -8.06 -4.13
N LEU A 193 10.11 -9.12 -4.87
CA LEU A 193 9.76 -10.48 -4.48
C LEU A 193 10.49 -10.90 -3.20
N ARG A 194 11.82 -10.73 -3.13
CA ARG A 194 12.60 -11.02 -1.92
C ARG A 194 12.03 -10.27 -0.73
N ARG A 195 11.75 -8.98 -0.89
CA ARG A 195 11.20 -8.14 0.18
C ARG A 195 9.84 -8.63 0.69
N LEU A 196 8.93 -8.99 -0.22
CA LEU A 196 7.62 -9.55 0.16
C LEU A 196 7.78 -10.85 0.95
N VAL A 197 8.60 -11.78 0.45
CA VAL A 197 8.80 -13.08 1.09
C VAL A 197 9.51 -12.94 2.45
N VAL A 198 10.56 -12.12 2.54
CA VAL A 198 11.29 -11.87 3.78
C VAL A 198 10.37 -11.23 4.83
N MET A 199 9.57 -10.24 4.46
CA MET A 199 8.59 -9.63 5.38
C MET A 199 7.64 -10.69 5.99
N LEU A 200 7.10 -11.59 5.17
CA LEU A 200 6.19 -12.65 5.63
C LEU A 200 6.92 -13.67 6.51
N MET A 201 8.13 -14.06 6.13
CA MET A 201 8.97 -14.99 6.88
C MET A 201 9.38 -14.42 8.25
N ASP A 202 9.87 -13.19 8.28
CA ASP A 202 10.34 -12.52 9.50
C ASP A 202 9.19 -12.33 10.49
N ARG A 203 8.02 -11.91 9.99
CA ARG A 203 6.81 -11.77 10.81
C ARG A 203 6.33 -13.12 11.37
N THR A 204 6.36 -14.17 10.56
CA THR A 204 6.03 -15.54 11.00
C THR A 204 7.06 -16.07 12.02
N ALA A 205 8.35 -15.77 11.82
CA ALA A 205 9.41 -16.15 12.75
C ALA A 205 9.27 -15.43 14.10
N ALA A 206 8.95 -14.13 14.08
CA ALA A 206 8.67 -13.35 15.29
C ALA A 206 7.49 -13.93 16.08
N PHE A 207 6.40 -14.31 15.39
CA PHE A 207 5.28 -14.99 16.04
C PHE A 207 5.70 -16.29 16.73
N LYS A 208 6.46 -17.14 16.05
CA LYS A 208 6.97 -18.40 16.63
C LYS A 208 7.85 -18.15 17.85
N GLN A 209 8.68 -17.12 17.84
CA GLN A 209 9.52 -16.73 18.98
C GLN A 209 8.70 -16.23 20.18
N ILE A 210 7.59 -15.53 19.93
CA ILE A 210 6.69 -15.08 21.01
C ILE A 210 5.97 -16.29 21.63
N VAL A 211 5.47 -17.22 20.81
CA VAL A 211 4.68 -18.38 21.29
C VAL A 211 5.54 -19.44 21.99
N ILE A 212 6.80 -19.61 21.58
CA ILE A 212 7.70 -20.59 22.22
C ILE A 212 8.12 -20.16 23.63
N ALA A 213 7.95 -18.89 23.98
CA ALA A 213 8.22 -18.40 25.32
C ALA A 213 7.27 -19.08 26.32
N PHE A 214 7.84 -20.01 27.09
CA PHE A 214 7.17 -20.70 28.18
C PHE A 214 6.68 -19.67 29.24
N PRO A 215 5.51 -19.87 29.89
CA PRO A 215 5.11 -19.06 31.03
C PRO A 215 6.21 -19.03 32.09
N GLY A 216 6.30 -17.96 32.88
CA GLY A 216 7.36 -17.80 33.89
C GLY A 216 7.44 -18.95 34.92
N PRO A 217 8.30 -18.80 35.95
CA PRO A 217 8.41 -19.82 36.99
C PRO A 217 7.02 -20.12 37.58
N LEU A 218 6.65 -21.40 37.61
CA LEU A 218 5.44 -21.85 38.29
C LEU A 218 5.56 -21.56 39.78
N HIS A 219 4.41 -21.43 40.45
CA HIS A 219 4.39 -21.26 41.89
C HIS A 219 5.06 -22.46 42.60
N PRO A 220 5.69 -22.25 43.77
CA PRO A 220 6.31 -23.31 44.55
C PRO A 220 5.26 -24.36 45.00
N GLU A 221 5.74 -25.55 45.37
CA GLU A 221 4.88 -26.68 45.74
C GLU A 221 3.87 -26.29 46.83
N GLN A 222 2.60 -26.60 46.57
CA GLN A 222 1.51 -26.38 47.50
C GLN A 222 0.69 -27.68 47.67
N PRO A 223 0.08 -27.91 48.84
CA PRO A 223 -0.74 -29.11 49.06
C PRO A 223 -1.91 -29.26 48.08
N ALA A 224 -2.39 -28.14 47.53
CA ALA A 224 -3.48 -28.07 46.57
C ALA A 224 -3.04 -28.14 45.10
N CYS A 225 -1.73 -28.09 44.82
CA CYS A 225 -1.19 -28.17 43.47
C CYS A 225 0.25 -28.72 43.50
N ARG A 226 0.37 -30.03 43.23
CA ARG A 226 1.65 -30.75 43.22
C ARG A 226 2.39 -30.59 41.89
N PRO A 227 3.71 -30.83 41.83
CA PRO A 227 4.46 -30.80 40.58
C PRO A 227 3.89 -31.71 39.48
N SER A 228 3.31 -32.87 39.83
CA SER A 228 2.65 -33.76 38.87
C SER A 228 1.39 -33.15 38.27
N GLU A 229 0.63 -32.38 39.05
CA GLU A 229 -0.57 -31.68 38.60
C GLU A 229 -0.17 -30.47 37.73
N GLN A 230 0.86 -29.72 38.13
CA GLN A 230 1.45 -28.67 37.30
C GLN A 230 1.93 -29.21 35.94
N GLN A 231 2.59 -30.37 35.93
CA GLN A 231 3.03 -31.02 34.69
C GLN A 231 1.85 -31.40 33.78
N ASN A 232 0.81 -32.03 34.35
CA ASN A 232 -0.30 -32.59 33.57
C ASN A 232 -1.36 -31.55 33.18
N GLU A 233 -1.63 -30.56 34.03
CA GLU A 233 -2.65 -29.54 33.78
C GLU A 233 -2.10 -28.29 33.07
N VAL A 234 -0.81 -28.00 33.20
CA VAL A 234 -0.21 -26.77 32.66
C VAL A 234 0.86 -27.06 31.62
N LEU A 235 1.95 -27.73 32.00
CA LEU A 235 3.14 -27.85 31.14
C LEU A 235 2.86 -28.62 29.85
N THR A 236 2.30 -29.82 29.97
CA THR A 236 2.02 -30.68 28.81
C THR A 236 0.94 -30.06 27.90
N PRO A 237 -0.21 -29.57 28.41
CA PRO A 237 -1.22 -28.92 27.57
C PRO A 237 -0.72 -27.63 26.92
N TRP A 238 0.09 -26.84 27.63
CA TRP A 238 0.72 -25.63 27.08
C TRP A 238 1.67 -25.97 25.94
N ALA A 239 2.58 -26.92 26.15
CA ALA A 239 3.52 -27.37 25.13
C ALA A 239 2.79 -27.85 23.86
N PHE A 240 1.69 -28.60 24.01
CA PHE A 240 0.89 -29.03 22.88
C PHE A 240 0.20 -27.86 22.15
N ALA A 241 -0.44 -26.95 22.88
CA ALA A 241 -1.12 -25.80 22.29
C ALA A 241 -0.13 -24.85 21.59
N SER A 242 1.02 -24.58 22.20
CA SER A 242 2.10 -23.80 21.59
C SER A 242 2.68 -24.47 20.35
N ALA A 243 2.92 -25.79 20.39
CA ALA A 243 3.40 -26.53 19.22
C ALA A 243 2.40 -26.47 18.05
N LYS A 244 1.10 -26.57 18.34
CA LYS A 244 0.04 -26.39 17.34
C LYS A 244 0.08 -25.00 16.72
N LEU A 245 0.11 -23.95 17.55
CA LEU A 245 0.20 -22.56 17.07
C LEU A 245 1.46 -22.29 16.24
N ILE A 246 2.60 -22.85 16.64
CA ILE A 246 3.86 -22.73 15.89
C ILE A 246 3.76 -23.42 14.52
N THR A 247 3.08 -24.56 14.46
CA THR A 247 2.87 -25.32 13.22
C THR A 247 1.94 -24.59 12.27
N GLU A 248 0.86 -24.00 12.81
CA GLU A 248 -0.15 -23.24 12.07
C GLU A 248 0.21 -21.76 11.89
N ALA A 249 1.44 -21.37 12.25
CA ALA A 249 1.88 -19.98 12.28
C ALA A 249 1.82 -19.33 10.89
N ARG A 250 1.15 -18.17 10.83
CA ARG A 250 1.07 -17.31 9.65
C ARG A 250 1.41 -15.87 10.04
N ALA A 251 1.78 -15.07 9.05
CA ALA A 251 2.07 -13.66 9.27
C ALA A 251 0.81 -12.84 9.68
N ASP A 252 -0.38 -13.32 9.32
CA ASP A 252 -1.69 -12.67 9.52
C ASP A 252 -2.46 -13.14 10.75
N MET A 253 -1.83 -13.92 11.64
CA MET A 253 -2.47 -14.42 12.86
C MET A 253 -3.13 -13.26 13.65
N SER A 254 -4.41 -13.39 13.95
CA SER A 254 -5.14 -12.41 14.76
C SER A 254 -4.96 -12.67 16.25
N THR A 255 -5.06 -11.63 17.07
CA THR A 255 -5.05 -11.76 18.54
C THR A 255 -6.20 -12.64 19.04
N ILE A 256 -7.35 -12.58 18.36
CA ILE A 256 -8.53 -13.39 18.68
C ILE A 256 -8.26 -14.88 18.45
N GLU A 257 -7.61 -15.26 17.34
CA GLU A 257 -7.24 -16.66 17.06
C GLU A 257 -6.28 -17.22 18.12
N ILE A 258 -5.29 -16.41 18.53
CA ILE A 258 -4.32 -16.78 19.58
C ILE A 258 -5.05 -17.03 20.90
N GLU A 259 -5.89 -16.09 21.33
CA GLU A 259 -6.68 -16.21 22.57
C GLU A 259 -7.62 -17.40 22.54
N THR A 260 -8.31 -17.64 21.43
CA THR A 260 -9.23 -18.77 21.26
C THR A 260 -8.51 -20.11 21.38
N SER A 261 -7.26 -20.18 20.89
CA SER A 261 -6.43 -21.39 21.00
C SER A 261 -5.94 -21.66 22.43
N LEU A 262 -5.58 -20.61 23.18
CA LEU A 262 -4.92 -20.75 24.50
C LEU A 262 -5.86 -20.64 25.72
N ASN A 263 -6.94 -19.87 25.64
CA ASN A 263 -7.88 -19.68 26.76
C ASN A 263 -8.46 -20.99 27.33
N PRO A 264 -8.75 -22.04 26.54
CA PRO A 264 -9.20 -23.33 27.07
C PRO A 264 -8.27 -23.93 28.13
N LEU A 265 -6.97 -23.63 28.09
CA LEU A 265 -5.99 -24.10 29.07
C LEU A 265 -6.26 -23.50 30.46
N ALA A 266 -6.58 -22.20 30.52
CA ALA A 266 -6.91 -21.53 31.77
C ALA A 266 -8.22 -22.05 32.38
N TYR A 267 -9.23 -22.33 31.55
CA TYR A 267 -10.52 -22.85 32.02
C TYR A 267 -10.43 -24.28 32.57
N ARG A 268 -9.53 -25.11 32.03
CA ARG A 268 -9.34 -26.50 32.47
C ARG A 268 -8.46 -26.64 33.70
N CYS A 269 -7.60 -25.65 33.98
CA CYS A 269 -6.71 -25.68 35.13
C CYS A 269 -7.49 -25.45 36.43
N THR A 270 -7.35 -26.37 37.38
CA THR A 270 -8.08 -26.32 38.66
C THR A 270 -7.42 -25.38 39.68
N CYS A 271 -6.09 -25.33 39.67
CA CYS A 271 -5.29 -24.45 40.52
C CYS A 271 -5.42 -22.97 40.10
N THR A 272 -5.76 -22.10 41.06
CA THR A 272 -5.98 -20.67 40.82
C THR A 272 -4.70 -19.92 40.45
N GLU A 273 -3.55 -20.25 41.06
CA GLU A 273 -2.25 -19.63 40.77
C GLU A 273 -1.71 -20.03 39.38
N CYS A 274 -1.85 -21.31 39.03
CA CYS A 274 -1.53 -21.81 37.70
C CYS A 274 -2.41 -21.16 36.63
N ARG A 275 -3.72 -21.03 36.88
CA ARG A 275 -4.66 -20.34 35.99
C ARG A 275 -4.27 -18.88 35.77
N GLN A 276 -3.90 -18.17 36.84
CA GLN A 276 -3.44 -16.77 36.74
C GLN A 276 -2.15 -16.67 35.91
N SER A 277 -1.21 -17.61 36.10
CA SER A 277 0.04 -17.66 35.35
C SER A 277 -0.20 -17.90 33.85
N ILE A 278 -1.10 -18.84 33.51
CA ILE A 278 -1.53 -19.08 32.12
C ILE A 278 -2.14 -17.82 31.52
N GLN A 279 -3.10 -17.19 32.20
CA GLN A 279 -3.76 -15.98 31.71
C GLN A 279 -2.80 -14.80 31.56
N ALA A 280 -1.84 -14.65 32.47
CA ALA A 280 -0.81 -13.63 32.37
C ALA A 280 0.07 -13.85 31.13
N GLN A 281 0.44 -15.11 30.84
CA GLN A 281 1.22 -15.43 29.66
C GLN A 281 0.43 -15.23 28.36
N ILE A 282 -0.85 -15.59 28.32
CA ILE A 282 -1.71 -15.31 27.15
C ILE A 282 -1.75 -13.81 26.87
N ARG A 283 -2.00 -12.98 27.90
CA ARG A 283 -1.97 -11.52 27.74
C ARG A 283 -0.61 -11.02 27.26
N HIS A 284 0.48 -11.57 27.79
CA HIS A 284 1.84 -11.21 27.36
C HIS A 284 2.07 -11.53 25.88
N ILE A 285 1.71 -12.73 25.42
CA ILE A 285 1.80 -13.14 24.01
C ILE A 285 0.98 -12.21 23.12
N VAL A 286 -0.28 -11.93 23.49
CA VAL A 286 -1.17 -11.04 22.73
C VAL A 286 -0.61 -9.63 22.64
N GLN A 287 -0.10 -9.08 23.75
CA GLN A 287 0.52 -7.76 23.79
C GLN A 287 1.79 -7.69 22.95
N GLN A 288 2.67 -8.69 23.06
CA GLN A 288 3.89 -8.75 22.26
C GLN A 288 3.55 -8.87 20.78
N TRP A 289 2.61 -9.73 20.41
CA TRP A 289 2.20 -9.90 19.02
C TRP A 289 1.56 -8.65 18.43
N ALA A 290 0.68 -7.97 19.19
CA ALA A 290 0.10 -6.69 18.78
C ALA A 290 1.16 -5.59 18.60
N ALA A 291 2.27 -5.68 19.34
CA ALA A 291 3.40 -4.76 19.24
C ALA A 291 4.36 -5.08 18.08
N VAL A 292 4.30 -6.28 17.49
CA VAL A 292 5.11 -6.64 16.32
C VAL A 292 4.66 -5.76 15.15
N LYS A 293 5.49 -4.77 14.84
CA LYS A 293 5.29 -3.90 13.69
C LYS A 293 5.29 -4.75 12.42
N VAL A 294 4.42 -4.37 11.50
CA VAL A 294 4.58 -4.77 10.10
C VAL A 294 5.81 -4.01 9.63
N CYS A 295 6.96 -4.70 9.53
CA CYS A 295 8.14 -4.06 8.99
C CYS A 295 7.93 -3.82 7.52
N ALA A 296 7.53 -2.59 7.24
CA ALA A 296 7.41 -2.02 5.92
C ALA A 296 8.65 -2.37 5.09
N ILE A 297 8.40 -2.93 3.91
CA ILE A 297 9.40 -3.25 2.90
C ILE A 297 10.21 -1.98 2.57
N GLY A 298 11.45 -1.86 3.06
CA GLY A 298 12.31 -0.69 2.78
C GLY A 298 13.07 -0.12 3.97
N GLN A 299 12.87 -0.62 5.20
CA GLN A 299 13.72 -0.29 6.36
C GLN A 299 14.98 -1.19 6.41
N GLU A 300 15.84 -1.16 5.38
CA GLU A 300 17.08 -1.96 5.38
C GLU A 300 18.21 -1.36 6.27
N ASP A 301 18.05 -0.16 6.85
CA ASP A 301 19.13 0.56 7.54
C ASP A 301 18.96 0.80 9.06
N ASN A 302 18.05 0.11 9.75
CA ASN A 302 18.12 0.13 11.21
C ASN A 302 17.79 -1.22 11.84
N LEU A 303 18.85 -1.83 12.34
CA LEU A 303 18.92 -2.95 13.28
C LEU A 303 17.60 -3.18 14.05
N ARG A 304 17.00 -4.35 13.80
CA ARG A 304 15.89 -4.93 14.57
C ARG A 304 14.59 -4.10 14.53
N CYS A 305 13.68 -4.57 13.67
CA CYS A 305 12.36 -4.89 14.19
C CYS A 305 12.52 -5.88 15.36
#